data_AF-A0A838G7X7-F1
#
_entry.id   AF-A0A838G7X7-F1
#
_cell.length_a   1.000
_cell.length_b   1.000
_cell.length_c   1.000
_cell.angle_alpha   90.00
_cell.angle_beta   90.00
_cell.angle_gamma   90.00
#
_symmetry.space_group_name_H-M   'P 1'
#
loop_
_entity.id
_entity.type
_entity.pdbx_description
1 polymer ?
#
loop_
_entity_poly.entity_id
_entity_poly.type
_entity_poly.pdbx_seq_one_letter_code
_entity_poly.pdbx_strand_id
1 'polypeptide(L)'
;MAETKKARLIHHDGTLTVVLPEDFGLEGDEVYVTRDAETGDVTLSRQPGRNSLADYIAFRDSLDIPQEDLDAYMAERPMNQPATWRNVFEDEE
;
A
#
# COMPACT_ATOMS: atom_id res chain seq x y z
N MET A 1 -11.27 -0.12 14.32
CA MET A 1 -10.92 1.19 14.91
C MET A 1 -9.45 1.13 15.29
N ALA A 2 -8.68 2.21 15.10
CA ALA A 2 -7.28 2.22 15.48
C ALA A 2 -7.13 2.17 17.01
N GLU A 3 -6.23 1.34 17.53
CA GLU A 3 -5.90 1.28 18.95
C GLU A 3 -4.80 2.30 19.27
N THR A 4 -4.94 3.04 20.37
CA THR A 4 -3.96 4.06 20.78
C THR A 4 -3.49 3.79 22.20
N LYS A 5 -2.17 3.64 22.38
CA LYS A 5 -1.51 3.50 23.68
C LYS A 5 -0.37 4.49 23.81
N LYS A 6 -0.07 4.92 25.04
CA LYS A 6 1.11 5.74 25.32
C LYS A 6 2.36 4.87 25.22
N ALA A 7 3.32 5.28 24.39
CA ALA A 7 4.66 4.71 24.35
C ALA A 7 5.63 5.56 25.19
N ARG A 8 6.68 4.94 25.71
CA ARG A 8 7.73 5.66 26.45
C ARG A 8 8.79 6.17 25.48
N LEU A 9 9.21 7.42 25.68
CA LEU A 9 10.31 8.05 24.96
C LEU A 9 11.58 8.01 25.81
N ILE A 10 12.69 7.59 25.19
CA ILE A 10 14.02 7.59 25.81
C ILE A 10 14.93 8.45 24.94
N HIS A 11 15.59 9.43 25.56
CA HIS A 11 16.51 10.35 24.88
C HIS A 11 17.94 10.03 25.29
N HIS A 12 18.83 9.84 24.31
CA HIS A 12 20.25 9.58 24.51
C HIS A 12 21.05 10.36 23.47
N ASP A 13 21.88 11.31 23.90
CA ASP A 13 22.89 11.99 23.07
C ASP A 13 22.44 12.32 21.63
N GLY A 14 21.32 13.04 21.49
CA GLY A 14 20.76 13.44 20.19
C GLY A 14 19.93 12.38 19.47
N THR A 15 19.82 11.18 20.03
CA THR A 15 18.98 10.08 19.54
C THR A 15 17.71 9.97 20.39
N LEU A 16 16.57 9.70 19.73
CA LEU A 16 15.28 9.41 20.35
C LEU A 16 14.91 7.95 20.08
N THR A 17 14.62 7.19 21.14
CA THR A 17 14.11 5.82 21.04
C THR A 17 12.67 5.77 21.56
N VAL A 18 11.78 5.16 20.78
CA VAL A 18 10.39 4.89 21.17
C VAL A 18 10.28 3.42 21.61
N VAL A 19 9.87 3.18 22.85
CA VAL A 19 9.62 1.81 23.35
C VAL A 19 8.17 1.46 23.06
N LEU A 20 7.96 0.60 22.07
CA LEU A 20 6.64 0.12 21.67
C LEU A 20 6.10 -0.89 22.69
N PRO A 21 4.80 -0.81 23.07
CA PRO A 21 4.13 -1.88 23.79
C PRO A 21 4.13 -3.19 22.99
N GLU A 22 4.01 -4.33 23.67
CA GLU A 22 4.08 -5.67 23.05
C GLU A 22 3.07 -5.85 21.89
N ASP A 23 1.86 -5.33 22.04
CA ASP A 23 0.80 -5.40 21.02
C ASP A 23 1.12 -4.62 19.73
N PHE A 24 2.16 -3.77 19.76
CA PHE A 24 2.62 -2.92 18.66
C PHE A 24 3.98 -3.37 18.12
N GLY A 25 4.44 -4.57 18.50
CA GLY A 25 5.70 -5.14 18.00
C GLY A 25 5.71 -5.24 16.47
N LEU A 26 6.86 -4.89 15.88
CA LEU A 26 7.15 -5.04 14.46
C LEU A 26 8.20 -6.15 14.30
N GLU A 27 8.05 -6.97 13.27
CA GLU A 27 9.01 -8.05 12.97
C GLU A 27 10.18 -7.52 12.14
N GLY A 28 11.39 -8.04 12.41
CA GLY A 28 12.62 -7.69 11.71
C GLY A 28 13.50 -6.70 12.48
N ASP A 29 14.65 -6.35 11.89
CA ASP A 29 15.65 -5.47 12.51
C ASP A 29 15.47 -3.99 12.13
N GLU A 30 14.74 -3.71 11.05
CA GLU A 30 14.60 -2.37 10.48
C GLU A 30 13.18 -2.10 9.97
N VAL A 31 12.77 -0.84 10.04
CA VAL A 31 11.48 -0.35 9.52
C VAL A 31 11.66 1.01 8.85
N TYR A 32 10.78 1.32 7.90
CA TYR A 32 10.68 2.65 7.32
C TYR A 32 9.99 3.60 8.28
N VAL A 33 10.55 4.81 8.40
CA VAL A 33 9.99 5.91 9.17
C VAL A 33 9.52 6.98 8.20
N THR A 34 8.21 7.21 8.13
CA THR A 34 7.63 8.26 7.29
C THR A 34 6.98 9.30 8.17
N ARG A 35 7.24 10.58 7.90
CA ARG A 35 6.57 11.70 8.55
C ARG A 35 5.54 12.27 7.59
N ASP A 36 4.29 12.28 8.02
CA ASP A 36 3.23 12.96 7.30
C ASP A 36 3.46 14.48 7.35
N ALA A 37 3.38 15.15 6.20
CA ALA A 37 3.69 16.58 6.11
C ALA A 37 2.54 17.47 6.60
N GLU A 38 1.30 16.98 6.60
CA GLU A 38 0.11 17.74 6.96
C GLU A 38 -0.19 17.63 8.47
N THR A 39 -0.19 16.41 9.01
CA THR A 39 -0.48 16.16 10.43
C THR A 39 0.77 16.18 11.30
N GLY A 40 1.94 15.90 10.70
CA GLY A 40 3.19 15.72 11.41
C GLY A 40 3.37 14.35 12.06
N ASP A 41 2.41 13.43 11.87
CA ASP A 41 2.43 12.08 12.43
C ASP A 41 3.62 11.28 11.90
N VAL A 42 4.18 10.42 12.74
CA VAL A 42 5.28 9.52 12.38
C VAL A 42 4.75 8.10 12.29
N THR A 43 4.84 7.51 11.11
CA THR A 43 4.43 6.12 10.86
C THR A 43 5.66 5.23 10.73
N LEU A 44 5.66 4.13 11.48
CA LEU A 44 6.60 3.02 11.37
C LEU A 44 5.98 1.91 10.52
N SER A 45 6.66 1.47 9.46
CA SER A 45 6.14 0.50 8.50
C SER A 45 7.23 -0.42 7.96
N ARG A 46 6.89 -1.67 7.63
CA ARG A 46 7.79 -2.59 6.90
C ARG A 46 7.90 -2.28 5.41
N GLN A 47 6.98 -1.46 4.89
CA GLN A 47 6.94 -1.06 3.48
C GLN A 47 7.21 0.45 3.37
N PRO A 48 8.12 0.88 2.49
CA PRO A 48 8.39 2.29 2.28
C PRO A 48 7.18 2.96 1.69
N GLY A 49 6.87 4.18 2.15
CA GLY A 49 5.82 4.99 1.56
C GLY A 49 4.51 4.23 1.47
N ARG A 50 3.95 3.84 2.64
CA ARG A 50 2.55 3.44 2.76
C ARG A 50 1.66 4.67 2.55
N ASN A 51 1.92 5.34 1.44
CA ASN A 51 1.10 6.30 0.76
C ASN A 51 -0.22 5.58 0.62
N SER A 52 -1.21 6.12 1.29
CA SER A 52 -2.51 5.50 1.44
C SER A 52 -3.07 5.22 0.05
N LEU A 53 -4.09 4.35 -0.04
CA LEU A 53 -4.88 4.26 -1.26
C LEU A 53 -5.29 5.65 -1.80
N ALA A 54 -5.42 6.66 -0.92
CA ALA A 54 -5.68 8.04 -1.32
C ALA A 54 -4.55 8.69 -2.12
N ASP A 55 -3.28 8.42 -1.81
CA ASP A 55 -2.15 8.94 -2.58
C ASP A 55 -2.05 8.29 -3.96
N TYR A 56 -2.33 6.99 -4.03
CA TYR A 56 -2.48 6.30 -5.32
C TYR A 56 -3.65 6.88 -6.13
N ILE A 57 -4.79 7.16 -5.49
CA ILE A 57 -5.93 7.80 -6.14
C ILE A 57 -5.57 9.20 -6.61
N ALA A 58 -4.90 10.01 -5.78
CA ALA A 58 -4.46 11.35 -6.16
C ALA A 58 -3.47 11.33 -7.34
N PHE A 59 -2.53 10.38 -7.34
CA PHE A 59 -1.63 10.15 -8.48
C PHE A 59 -2.43 9.75 -9.73
N ARG A 60 -3.35 8.79 -9.63
CA ARG A 60 -4.21 8.38 -10.74
C ARG A 60 -4.99 9.58 -11.30
N ASP A 61 -5.57 10.39 -10.42
CA ASP A 61 -6.39 11.55 -10.80
C ASP A 61 -5.53 12.70 -11.38
N SER A 62 -4.22 12.71 -11.10
CA SER A 62 -3.27 13.63 -11.73
C SER A 62 -2.86 13.24 -13.15
N LEU A 63 -3.16 12.01 -13.59
CA LEU A 63 -2.89 11.60 -14.96
C LEU A 63 -3.96 12.24 -15.87
N ASP A 64 -3.52 13.07 -16.80
CA ASP A 64 -4.39 13.71 -17.80
C ASP A 64 -4.74 12.68 -18.90
N ILE A 65 -5.58 11.71 -18.55
CA ILE A 65 -6.08 10.70 -19.49
C ILE A 65 -7.44 11.18 -20.00
N PRO A 66 -7.60 11.38 -21.33
CA PRO A 66 -8.89 11.73 -21.90
C PRO A 66 -9.96 10.71 -21.51
N GLN A 67 -11.14 11.20 -21.11
CA GLN A 67 -12.26 10.31 -20.72
C GLN A 67 -12.65 9.36 -21.86
N GLU A 68 -12.53 9.81 -23.11
CA GLU A 68 -12.78 9.00 -24.31
C GLU A 68 -11.86 7.78 -24.42
N ASP A 69 -10.60 7.90 -24.02
CA ASP A 69 -9.63 6.80 -24.03
C ASP A 69 -9.94 5.77 -22.94
N LEU A 70 -10.34 6.25 -21.75
CA LEU A 70 -10.80 5.39 -20.66
C LEU A 70 -12.08 4.64 -21.04
N ASP A 71 -13.04 5.33 -21.66
CA ASP A 71 -14.30 4.74 -22.10
C ASP A 71 -14.07 3.71 -23.21
N ALA A 72 -13.20 4.01 -24.17
CA ALA A 72 -12.80 3.08 -25.22
C ALA A 72 -12.14 1.82 -24.62
N TYR A 73 -11.17 1.99 -23.71
CA TYR A 73 -10.55 0.88 -23.01
C TYR A 73 -11.58 0.04 -22.25
N MET A 74 -12.51 0.67 -21.52
CA MET A 74 -13.52 -0.03 -20.74
C MET A 74 -14.55 -0.76 -21.60
N ALA A 75 -14.83 -0.26 -22.81
CA ALA A 75 -15.68 -0.93 -23.79
C ALA A 75 -15.01 -2.14 -24.45
N GLU A 76 -13.70 -2.06 -24.70
CA GLU A 76 -12.95 -3.09 -25.44
C GLU A 76 -12.21 -4.09 -24.55
N ARG A 77 -12.09 -3.82 -23.25
CA ARG A 77 -11.35 -4.70 -22.34
C ARG A 77 -11.88 -6.13 -22.43
N PRO A 78 -11.01 -7.15 -22.54
CA PRO A 78 -11.45 -8.53 -22.58
C PRO A 78 -12.19 -8.85 -21.28
N MET A 79 -13.49 -9.10 -21.39
CA MET A 79 -14.30 -9.59 -20.28
C MET A 79 -13.80 -10.97 -19.86
N ASN A 80 -14.00 -11.33 -18.60
CA ASN A 80 -13.79 -12.71 -18.16
C ASN A 80 -14.62 -13.65 -19.06
N GLN A 81 -13.94 -14.42 -19.90
CA GLN A 81 -14.59 -15.44 -20.70
C GLN A 81 -14.64 -16.73 -19.88
N PRO A 82 -15.74 -17.51 -19.98
CA PRO A 82 -15.77 -18.83 -19.40
C PRO A 82 -14.60 -19.64 -19.98
N ALA A 83 -13.89 -20.36 -19.12
CA ALA A 83 -12.84 -21.25 -19.57
C ALA A 83 -13.41 -22.22 -20.62
N THR A 84 -12.83 -22.22 -21.82
CA THR A 84 -13.12 -23.25 -22.80
C THR A 84 -12.62 -24.57 -22.23
N TRP A 85 -13.52 -25.55 -22.12
CA TRP A 85 -13.11 -26.91 -21.82
C TRP A 85 -12.14 -27.35 -22.92
N ARG A 86 -10.88 -27.50 -22.56
CA ARG A 86 -9.87 -28.14 -23.40
C ARG A 86 -9.58 -29.50 -22.80
N ASN A 87 -9.65 -30.54 -23.62
CA ASN A 87 -9.22 -31.85 -23.19
C ASN A 87 -7.70 -31.79 -23.01
N VAL A 88 -7.26 -31.69 -21.76
CA VAL A 88 -5.84 -31.62 -21.39
C VAL A 88 -5.08 -32.93 -21.66
N PHE A 89 -5.79 -33.96 -22.13
CA PHE A 89 -5.23 -35.27 -22.47
C PHE A 89 -5.32 -35.61 -23.97
N GLU A 90 -5.80 -34.71 -24.82
CA GLU A 90 -5.68 -34.86 -26.29
C GLU A 90 -4.35 -34.22 -26.74
N ASP A 91 -3.45 -35.05 -27.26
CA ASP A 91 -2.24 -34.57 -27.95
C ASP A 91 -2.65 -33.86 -29.26
N GLU A 92 -2.08 -32.67 -29.53
CA GLU A 92 -2.26 -31.96 -30.80
C GLU A 92 -1.57 -32.77 -31.92
N GLU A 93 -2.35 -33.40 -32.81
CA GLU A 93 -1.85 -34.06 -34.04
C GLU A 93 -1.41 -33.04 -35.10
#